data_AF-A0A9E0RWI5-F1
#
_entry.id   AF-A0A9E0RWI5-F1
#
_cell.length_a   1.000
_cell.length_b   1.000
_cell.length_c   1.000
_cell.angle_alpha   90.00
_cell.angle_beta   90.00
_cell.angle_gamma   90.00
#
_symmetry.space_group_name_H-M   'P 1'
#
loop_
_entity.id
_entity.type
_entity.pdbx_description
1 polymer ?
#
loop_
_entity_poly.entity_id
_entity_poly.type
_entity_poly.pdbx_seq_one_letter_code
_entity_poly.pdbx_strand_id
1 'polypeptide(L)'
;QLLAERKMTIDLSEGARKWLAERGYDPVYGARPLKRVIQKELQDPLARLLLEGRIMDGSDIKVDVESGALSINGIPNDFAKGVAELN
;
A
#
# COMPACT_ATOMS: atom_id res chain seq x y z
N GLN A 1 6.72 9.63 7.46
CA GLN A 1 7.80 9.61 8.47
C GLN A 1 7.84 8.28 9.24
N LEU A 2 6.74 7.52 9.35
CA LEU A 2 6.67 6.28 10.15
C LEU A 2 7.60 5.12 9.71
N LEU A 3 7.89 4.99 8.40
CA LEU A 3 8.57 3.81 7.84
C LEU A 3 10.10 3.88 7.92
N ALA A 4 10.69 5.07 7.72
CA ALA A 4 12.15 5.25 7.69
C ALA A 4 12.81 5.08 9.08
N GLU A 5 12.06 5.33 10.16
CA GLU A 5 12.58 5.23 11.53
C GLU A 5 12.59 3.79 12.07
N ARG A 6 11.89 2.85 11.42
CA ARG A 6 11.64 1.50 11.95
C ARG A 6 12.40 0.37 11.26
N LYS A 7 13.37 0.71 10.41
CA LYS A 7 14.21 -0.24 9.64
C LYS A 7 13.40 -1.31 8.89
N MET A 8 12.19 -0.98 8.46
CA MET A 8 11.37 -1.90 7.67
C MET A 8 11.78 -1.84 6.21
N THR A 9 11.98 -3.01 5.59
CA THR A 9 12.23 -3.13 4.15
C THR A 9 10.91 -3.42 3.46
N ILE A 10 10.58 -2.66 2.42
CA ILE A 10 9.39 -2.92 1.61
C ILE A 10 9.85 -3.40 0.23
N ASP A 11 9.46 -4.62 -0.11
CA ASP A 11 9.63 -5.20 -1.43
C ASP A 11 8.30 -5.14 -2.19
N LEU A 12 8.29 -4.34 -3.26
CA LEU A 12 7.14 -4.17 -4.15
C LEU A 12 7.31 -5.07 -5.36
N SER A 13 6.35 -5.98 -5.58
CA SER A 13 6.24 -6.73 -6.83
C SER A 13 6.07 -5.79 -8.02
N GLU A 14 6.37 -6.28 -9.22
CA GLU A 14 6.11 -5.51 -10.45
C GLU A 14 4.61 -5.16 -10.59
N GLY A 15 3.73 -6.08 -10.20
CA GLY A 15 2.27 -5.88 -10.16
C GLY A 15 1.88 -4.73 -9.24
N ALA A 16 2.42 -4.71 -8.02
CA ALA A 16 2.17 -3.63 -7.06
C ALA A 16 2.66 -2.27 -7.55
N ARG A 17 3.82 -2.22 -8.22
CA ARG A 17 4.35 -0.97 -8.81
C ARG A 17 3.43 -0.44 -9.90
N LYS A 18 2.98 -1.31 -10.82
CA LYS A 18 2.04 -0.92 -11.89
C LYS A 18 0.71 -0.46 -11.30
N TRP A 19 0.16 -1.20 -10.35
CA TRP A 19 -1.10 -0.85 -9.68
C TRP A 19 -1.06 0.52 -9.00
N LEU A 20 0.05 0.81 -8.29
CA LEU A 20 0.27 2.11 -7.66
C LEU A 20 0.40 3.22 -8.71
N ALA A 21 1.12 2.96 -9.80
CA ALA A 21 1.27 3.93 -10.89
C ALA A 21 -0.08 4.24 -11.57
N GLU A 22 -0.88 3.22 -11.88
CA GLU A 22 -2.19 3.36 -12.51
C GLU A 22 -3.17 4.16 -11.65
N ARG A 23 -3.25 3.86 -10.34
CA ARG A 23 -4.12 4.60 -9.41
C ARG A 23 -3.57 5.97 -9.01
N GLY A 24 -2.25 6.11 -9.01
CA GLY A 24 -1.54 7.33 -8.60
C GLY A 24 -1.33 8.34 -9.72
N TYR A 25 -1.68 7.99 -10.95
CA TYR A 25 -1.56 8.85 -12.11
C TYR A 25 -2.87 9.60 -12.36
N ASP A 26 -2.80 10.92 -12.37
CA ASP A 26 -3.89 11.79 -12.81
C ASP A 26 -3.41 12.62 -14.01
N PRO A 27 -4.13 12.62 -15.14
CA PRO A 27 -3.72 13.34 -16.34
C PRO A 27 -3.66 14.86 -16.18
N VAL A 28 -4.36 15.43 -15.20
CA VAL A 28 -4.39 16.86 -14.88
C VAL A 28 -3.29 17.22 -13.86
N TYR A 29 -3.04 16.34 -12.88
CA TYR A 29 -2.12 16.63 -11.76
C TYR A 29 -0.79 15.86 -11.79
N GLY A 30 -0.55 15.02 -12.79
CA GLY A 30 0.63 14.17 -12.92
C GLY A 30 0.71 13.13 -11.80
N ALA A 31 1.92 12.77 -11.36
CA ALA A 31 2.13 11.80 -10.27
C ALA A 31 1.87 12.36 -8.85
N ARG A 32 1.31 13.57 -8.69
CA ARG A 32 0.98 14.12 -7.36
C ARG A 32 0.01 13.24 -6.54
N PRO A 33 -1.02 12.61 -7.13
CA PRO A 33 -1.89 11.68 -6.42
C PRO A 33 -1.17 10.42 -5.95
N LEU A 34 -0.07 10.01 -6.59
CA LEU A 34 0.69 8.80 -6.24
C LEU A 34 1.10 8.79 -4.77
N LYS A 35 1.54 9.94 -4.23
CA LYS A 35 1.88 10.05 -2.81
C LYS A 35 0.68 9.73 -1.91
N ARG A 36 -0.52 10.21 -2.28
CA ARG A 36 -1.77 9.97 -1.54
C ARG A 36 -2.22 8.52 -1.66
N VAL A 37 -2.07 7.91 -2.83
CA VAL A 37 -2.37 6.49 -3.04
C VAL A 37 -1.44 5.62 -2.21
N ILE A 38 -0.12 5.86 -2.25
CA ILE A 38 0.84 5.15 -1.41
C ILE A 38 0.49 5.32 0.08
N GLN A 39 0.10 6.52 0.50
CA GLN A 39 -0.29 6.73 1.90
C GLN A 39 -1.52 5.89 2.27
N LYS A 40 -2.62 6.00 1.54
CA LYS A 40 -3.89 5.34 1.85
C LYS A 40 -3.88 3.83 1.65
N GLU A 41 -3.22 3.37 0.60
CA GLU A 41 -3.29 1.98 0.15
C GLU A 41 -2.13 1.12 0.66
N LEU A 42 -1.06 1.76 1.17
CA LEU A 42 0.11 1.05 1.67
C LEU A 42 0.52 1.52 3.08
N GLN A 43 0.74 2.81 3.32
CA GLN A 43 1.23 3.26 4.64
C GLN A 43 0.20 3.09 5.75
N ASP A 44 -1.05 3.46 5.53
CA ASP A 44 -2.11 3.37 6.54
C ASP A 44 -2.41 1.90 6.91
N PRO A 45 -2.55 0.95 5.95
CA PRO A 45 -2.66 -0.48 6.26
C PRO A 45 -1.44 -1.04 6.99
N LEU A 46 -0.22 -0.65 6.59
CA LEU A 46 1.00 -1.08 7.28
C LEU A 46 1.05 -0.61 8.73
N ALA A 47 0.70 0.65 8.99
CA ALA A 47 0.65 1.19 10.33
C ALA A 47 -0.35 0.42 11.20
N ARG A 48 -1.51 0.05 10.64
CA ARG A 48 -2.51 -0.76 11.35
C ARG A 48 -2.00 -2.17 11.64
N LEU A 49 -1.47 -2.88 10.65
CA LEU A 49 -0.93 -4.23 10.83
C LEU A 49 0.21 -4.25 11.86
N LEU A 50 1.02 -3.19 11.92
CA LEU A 50 2.03 -3.00 12.97
C LEU A 50 1.38 -2.83 14.35
N LEU A 51 0.36 -2.00 14.49
CA LEU A 51 -0.37 -1.80 15.74
C LEU A 51 -1.09 -3.07 16.22
N GLU A 52 -1.56 -3.90 15.29
CA GLU A 52 -2.17 -5.20 15.55
C GLU A 52 -1.15 -6.31 15.87
N GLY A 53 0.15 -6.02 15.78
CA GLY A 53 1.22 -6.99 16.00
C GLY A 53 1.34 -8.04 14.89
N ARG A 54 0.73 -7.82 13.73
CA ARG A 54 0.82 -8.68 12.53
C ARG A 54 2.13 -8.49 11.78
N ILE A 55 2.74 -7.32 11.92
CA ILE A 55 4.06 -6.96 11.37
C ILE A 55 4.92 -6.48 12.53
N MET A 56 6.20 -6.85 12.54
CA MET A 56 7.17 -6.43 13.55
C MET A 56 8.14 -5.41 12.97
N ASP A 57 8.75 -4.59 13.82
CA ASP A 57 9.85 -3.72 13.41
C ASP A 57 10.99 -4.56 12.79
N GLY A 58 11.64 -4.04 11.75
CA GLY A 58 12.70 -4.76 11.02
C GLY A 58 12.22 -5.88 10.09
N SER A 59 10.90 -6.07 9.91
CA SER A 59 10.38 -7.09 8.98
C SER A 59 10.64 -6.73 7.52
N ASP A 60 10.90 -7.76 6.71
CA ASP A 60 10.81 -7.68 5.25
C ASP A 60 9.34 -7.83 4.83
N ILE A 61 8.78 -6.73 4.33
CA ILE A 61 7.38 -6.63 3.93
C ILE A 61 7.30 -6.87 2.43
N LYS A 62 6.56 -7.91 2.03
CA LYS A 62 6.24 -8.17 0.63
C LYS A 62 4.90 -7.54 0.28
N VAL A 63 4.88 -6.76 -0.79
CA VAL A 63 3.67 -6.11 -1.28
C VAL A 63 3.40 -6.59 -2.69
N ASP A 64 2.20 -7.14 -2.90
CA ASP A 64 1.75 -7.62 -4.20
C ASP A 64 0.34 -7.09 -4.51
N VAL A 65 -0.28 -7.59 -5.58
CA VAL A 65 -1.66 -7.32 -5.96
C VAL A 65 -2.45 -8.61 -5.96
N GLU A 66 -3.51 -8.65 -5.16
CA GLU A 66 -4.45 -9.77 -5.11
C GLU A 66 -5.88 -9.24 -5.22
N SER A 67 -6.71 -9.90 -6.04
CA SER A 67 -8.13 -9.54 -6.21
C SER A 67 -8.37 -8.05 -6.53
N GLY A 68 -7.46 -7.40 -7.27
CA GLY A 68 -7.58 -6.00 -7.67
C GLY A 68 -7.18 -4.98 -6.59
N ALA A 69 -6.67 -5.42 -5.45
CA ALA A 69 -6.18 -4.58 -4.35
C ALA A 69 -4.72 -4.93 -4.01
N LEU A 70 -4.01 -4.04 -3.30
CA LEU A 70 -2.70 -4.38 -2.76
C LEU A 70 -2.84 -5.47 -1.69
N SER A 71 -1.91 -6.41 -1.62
CA SER A 71 -1.75 -7.33 -0.49
C SER A 71 -0.43 -7.06 0.22
N ILE A 72 -0.41 -7.23 1.54
CA ILE A 72 0.76 -7.04 2.40
C ILE A 72 1.03 -8.36 3.10
N ASN A 73 2.15 -9.01 2.79
CA ASN A 73 2.49 -10.36 3.28
C ASN A 73 1.35 -11.37 3.05
N GLY A 74 0.65 -11.27 1.93
CA GLY A 74 -0.50 -12.13 1.60
C GLY A 74 -1.79 -11.79 2.35
N ILE A 75 -1.83 -10.67 3.08
CA ILE A 75 -3.06 -10.11 3.66
C ILE A 75 -3.62 -9.09 2.67
N PRO A 76 -4.76 -9.37 2.01
CA PRO A 76 -5.36 -8.41 1.09
C PRO A 76 -5.76 -7.12 1.79
N ASN A 77 -5.49 -5.98 1.15
CA ASN A 77 -5.98 -4.69 1.58
C ASN A 77 -7.44 -4.53 1.11
N ASP A 78 -8.37 -5.07 1.88
CA ASP A 78 -9.80 -4.98 1.59
C ASP A 78 -10.35 -3.54 1.64
N PHE A 79 -9.59 -2.57 2.17
CA PHE A 79 -9.98 -1.16 2.16
C PHE A 79 -10.12 -0.58 0.75
N ALA A 80 -9.35 -1.07 -0.23
CA ALA A 80 -9.50 -0.65 -1.62
C ALA A 80 -10.88 -1.02 -2.20
N LYS A 81 -11.50 -2.11 -1.72
CA LYS A 81 -12.84 -2.52 -2.14
C LYS A 81 -13.92 -1.58 -1.60
N GLY A 82 -13.77 -1.06 -0.39
CA GLY A 82 -14.72 -0.12 0.22
C GLY A 82 -14.81 1.25 -0.48
N VAL A 83 -13.81 1.64 -1.27
CA VAL A 83 -13.85 2.89 -2.07
C VAL A 83 -14.53 2.68 -3.43
N ALA A 84 -14.53 1.45 -3.96
CA ALA A 84 -15.16 1.13 -5.24
C ALA A 84 -16.69 1.01 -5.15
N GLU A 85 -17.25 0.76 -3.96
CA GLU A 85 -18.71 0.65 -3.75
C GLU A 85 -19.40 2.00 -3.42
N LEU A 86 -18.67 3.11 -3.40
CA LEU A 86 -19.21 4.44 -3.05
C LEU A 86 -19.30 5.43 -4.22
N ASN A 87 -19.26 4.97 -5.48
CA ASN A 87 -19.53 5.80 -6.66
C ASN A 87 -20.67 5.25 -7.51
#